data_AF-B2WEL0-F1
#
_entry.id   AF-B2WEL0-F1
#
_cell.length_a   1.000
_cell.length_b   1.000
_cell.length_c   1.000
_cell.angle_alpha   90.00
_cell.angle_beta   90.00
_cell.angle_gamma   90.00
#
_symmetry.space_group_name_H-M   'P 1'
#
loop_
_entity.id
_entity.type
_entity.pdbx_description
1 polymer ?
#
loop_
_entity_poly.entity_id
_entity_poly.type
_entity_poly.pdbx_seq_one_letter_code
_entity_poly.pdbx_strand_id
1 'polypeptide(L)'
;MANKDVDMVDAAVRAPDSNGYAQLLQTNHSDAFAFSETEELALQLYDQLRELELQQSLIQAQQAGMSHPAASLQHEAMEAKAEYDIRNKITDNVLVMDPVLKAVHGGEQTPFGEKRILPLIAENDTVSMVHGLETSKLAAVTRTLSVAEQGNIAAKQKNRELAQTMLALAEEMKKQSAQDIQDAQLRQRVDAVEKEVKESRRRVSTLKGILSAMVVGSGINWAADEALTELVMDDEE
;
A
#
# COMPACT_ATOMS: atom_id res chain seq x y z
N MET A 1 -49.43 -12.14 -17.49
CA MET A 1 -48.33 -11.63 -18.33
C MET A 1 -47.33 -12.76 -18.43
N ALA A 2 -47.04 -13.23 -19.65
CA ALA A 2 -46.22 -14.41 -19.87
C ALA A 2 -44.76 -14.11 -19.53
N ASN A 3 -44.16 -14.89 -18.63
CA ASN A 3 -42.73 -14.88 -18.36
C ASN A 3 -42.03 -15.22 -19.67
N LYS A 4 -41.25 -14.27 -20.19
CA LYS A 4 -40.48 -14.46 -21.40
C LYS A 4 -39.18 -15.15 -20.94
N ASP A 5 -39.19 -16.48 -20.94
CA ASP A 5 -37.98 -17.25 -20.66
C ASP A 5 -36.90 -16.84 -21.66
N VAL A 6 -35.77 -16.39 -21.12
CA VAL A 6 -34.59 -15.98 -21.90
C VAL A 6 -33.93 -17.26 -22.40
N ASP A 7 -33.86 -17.42 -23.72
CA ASP A 7 -33.25 -18.60 -24.36
C ASP A 7 -31.74 -18.68 -24.06
N MET A 8 -31.33 -19.84 -23.56
CA MET A 8 -30.00 -20.18 -23.06
C MET A 8 -29.04 -20.46 -24.23
N VAL A 9 -28.03 -19.60 -24.43
CA VAL A 9 -26.97 -19.85 -25.41
C VAL A 9 -25.62 -19.86 -24.69
N ASP A 10 -24.99 -21.04 -24.63
CA ASP A 10 -23.62 -21.20 -24.16
C ASP A 10 -22.68 -20.37 -25.05
N ALA A 11 -21.90 -19.48 -24.43
CA ALA A 11 -20.88 -18.73 -25.13
C ALA A 11 -19.71 -19.66 -25.52
N ALA A 12 -19.22 -19.51 -26.75
CA ALA A 12 -18.13 -20.32 -27.28
C ALA A 12 -16.83 -20.10 -26.48
N VAL A 13 -16.21 -21.20 -26.05
CA VAL A 13 -14.94 -21.23 -25.31
C VAL A 13 -13.85 -20.48 -26.08
N ARG A 14 -13.34 -19.38 -25.52
CA ARG A 14 -12.20 -18.63 -26.07
C ARG A 14 -10.87 -19.27 -25.64
N ALA A 15 -9.89 -19.22 -26.54
CA ALA A 15 -8.58 -19.84 -26.37
C ALA A 15 -7.78 -19.25 -25.18
N PRO A 16 -6.86 -20.03 -24.58
CA PRO A 16 -6.16 -19.64 -23.35
C PRO A 16 -5.08 -18.58 -23.58
N ASP A 17 -5.26 -17.40 -23.00
CA ASP A 17 -4.22 -16.36 -22.94
C ASP A 17 -3.21 -16.65 -21.82
N SER A 18 -1.91 -16.61 -22.14
CA SER A 18 -0.81 -17.16 -21.34
C SER A 18 -0.39 -16.37 -20.10
N ASN A 19 -1.13 -15.33 -19.69
CA ASN A 19 -0.83 -14.56 -18.49
C ASN A 19 -2.09 -13.85 -18.00
N GLY A 20 -2.73 -14.41 -16.97
CA GLY A 20 -3.72 -13.66 -16.22
C GLY A 20 -4.77 -14.55 -15.60
N TYR A 21 -5.04 -14.29 -14.32
CA TYR A 21 -6.22 -14.73 -13.58
C TYR A 21 -7.55 -14.42 -14.32
N ALA A 22 -7.52 -13.71 -15.44
CA ALA A 22 -8.61 -13.49 -16.38
C ALA A 22 -9.30 -14.78 -16.88
N GLN A 23 -8.61 -15.92 -16.87
CA GLN A 23 -9.25 -17.22 -17.17
C GLN A 23 -10.11 -17.74 -16.01
N LEU A 24 -9.86 -17.30 -14.76
CA LEU A 24 -10.65 -17.70 -13.58
C LEU A 24 -12.03 -17.03 -13.53
N LEU A 25 -12.24 -15.99 -14.33
CA LEU A 25 -13.50 -15.22 -14.45
C LEU A 25 -14.28 -15.60 -15.72
N GLN A 26 -13.88 -16.67 -16.40
CA GLN A 26 -14.52 -17.13 -17.64
C GLN A 26 -15.41 -18.33 -17.36
N THR A 27 -16.51 -18.13 -16.62
CA THR A 27 -17.62 -19.07 -16.69
C THR A 27 -18.35 -18.93 -18.03
N ASN A 28 -18.65 -20.06 -18.67
CA ASN A 28 -19.51 -20.09 -19.86
C ASN A 28 -20.97 -19.70 -19.56
N HIS A 29 -21.31 -19.45 -18.29
CA HIS A 29 -22.66 -19.22 -17.79
C HIS A 29 -22.93 -17.72 -17.62
N SER A 30 -23.06 -17.01 -18.75
CA SER A 30 -23.42 -15.59 -18.82
C SER A 30 -24.82 -15.26 -18.26
N ASP A 31 -25.68 -16.27 -18.08
CA ASP A 31 -27.07 -16.15 -17.62
C ASP A 31 -27.18 -15.62 -16.18
N ALA A 32 -26.19 -15.88 -15.31
CA ALA A 32 -26.23 -15.37 -13.94
C ALA A 32 -26.26 -13.83 -13.85
N PHE A 33 -25.89 -13.13 -14.93
CA PHE A 33 -25.94 -11.67 -15.06
C PHE A 33 -27.13 -11.16 -15.89
N ALA A 34 -27.98 -12.05 -16.40
CA ALA A 34 -29.17 -11.68 -17.16
C ALA A 34 -30.34 -11.44 -16.20
N PHE A 35 -30.49 -10.18 -15.80
CA PHE A 35 -31.64 -9.71 -15.03
C PHE A 35 -32.80 -9.39 -15.95
N SER A 36 -34.02 -9.70 -15.51
CA SER A 36 -35.23 -9.14 -16.10
C SER A 36 -35.30 -7.63 -15.83
N GLU A 37 -36.00 -6.88 -16.68
CA GLU A 37 -36.19 -5.43 -16.51
C GLU A 37 -36.74 -5.07 -15.11
N THR A 38 -37.57 -5.94 -14.54
CA THR A 38 -38.12 -5.77 -13.19
C THR A 38 -37.08 -6.00 -12.09
N GLU A 39 -36.19 -6.99 -12.26
CA GLU A 39 -35.10 -7.25 -11.30
C GLU A 39 -34.06 -6.14 -11.36
N GLU A 40 -33.72 -5.67 -12.56
CA GLU A 40 -32.80 -4.54 -12.75
C GLU A 40 -33.35 -3.27 -12.10
N LEU A 41 -34.63 -2.96 -12.31
CA LEU A 41 -35.28 -1.82 -11.65
C LEU A 41 -35.29 -1.98 -10.12
N ALA A 42 -35.55 -3.19 -9.61
CA ALA A 42 -35.54 -3.44 -8.17
C ALA A 42 -34.15 -3.22 -7.55
N LEU A 43 -33.08 -3.65 -8.24
CA LEU A 43 -31.70 -3.41 -7.81
C LEU A 43 -31.34 -1.92 -7.84
N GLN A 44 -31.73 -1.20 -8.90
CA GLN A 44 -31.51 0.26 -8.97
C GLN A 44 -32.24 1.00 -7.84
N LEU A 45 -33.48 0.62 -7.53
CA LEU A 45 -34.23 1.20 -6.41
C LEU A 45 -33.59 0.85 -5.06
N TYR A 46 -33.04 -0.35 -4.91
CA TYR A 46 -32.29 -0.75 -3.73
C TYR A 46 -31.05 0.11 -3.53
N ASP A 47 -30.24 0.31 -4.58
CA ASP A 47 -29.05 1.16 -4.53
C ASP A 47 -29.40 2.62 -4.19
N GLN A 48 -30.47 3.14 -4.78
CA GLN A 48 -30.98 4.47 -4.45
C GLN A 48 -31.45 4.57 -2.99
N LEU A 49 -32.14 3.55 -2.49
CA LEU A 49 -32.57 3.51 -1.10
C LEU A 49 -31.37 3.52 -0.15
N ARG A 50 -30.32 2.73 -0.45
CA ARG A 50 -29.10 2.68 0.35
C ARG A 50 -28.40 4.05 0.40
N GLU A 51 -28.25 4.70 -0.74
CA GLU A 51 -27.66 6.04 -0.80
C GLU A 51 -28.47 7.05 0.03
N LEU A 52 -29.81 7.01 -0.04
CA LEU A 52 -30.67 7.89 0.76
C LEU A 52 -30.57 7.61 2.27
N GLU A 53 -30.48 6.34 2.68
CA GLU A 53 -30.27 5.98 4.08
C GLU A 53 -28.94 6.52 4.63
N LEU A 54 -27.86 6.46 3.83
CA LEU A 54 -26.57 7.03 4.19
C LEU A 54 -26.63 8.56 4.28
N GLN A 55 -27.26 9.23 3.32
CA GLN A 55 -27.46 10.68 3.38
C GLN A 55 -28.25 11.08 4.62
N GLN A 56 -29.27 10.31 4.98
CA GLN A 56 -30.05 10.56 6.19
C GLN A 56 -29.21 10.39 7.46
N SER A 57 -28.39 9.35 7.58
CA SER A 57 -27.54 9.13 8.76
C SER A 57 -26.49 10.24 8.92
N LEU A 58 -25.90 10.71 7.82
CA LEU A 58 -24.95 11.83 7.82
C LEU A 58 -25.62 13.15 8.23
N ILE A 59 -26.82 13.43 7.73
CA ILE A 59 -27.58 14.62 8.11
C ILE A 59 -27.95 14.57 9.60
N GLN A 60 -28.36 13.41 10.11
CA GLN A 60 -28.67 13.23 11.54
C GLN A 60 -27.44 13.46 12.43
N ALA A 61 -26.28 12.90 12.05
CA ALA A 61 -25.01 13.14 12.74
C ALA A 61 -24.61 14.63 12.70
N GLN A 62 -24.79 15.30 11.56
CA GLN A 62 -24.51 16.72 11.43
C GLN A 62 -25.43 17.58 12.30
N GLN A 63 -26.72 17.22 12.42
CA GLN A 63 -27.71 17.91 13.25
C GLN A 63 -27.44 17.72 14.74
N ALA A 64 -27.07 16.50 15.17
CA ALA A 64 -26.67 16.21 16.55
C ALA A 64 -25.40 16.97 16.95
N GLY A 65 -24.48 17.11 16.00
CA GLY A 65 -23.19 17.75 16.20
C GLY A 65 -23.15 19.27 16.09
N MET A 66 -24.24 19.98 15.73
CA MET A 66 -24.21 21.44 15.43
C MET A 66 -23.73 22.34 16.59
N SER A 67 -23.68 21.82 17.82
CA SER A 67 -23.17 22.52 19.01
C SER A 67 -21.68 22.23 19.30
N HIS A 68 -21.04 21.36 18.53
CA HIS A 68 -19.69 20.86 18.77
C HIS A 68 -18.66 21.49 17.81
N PRO A 69 -17.39 21.64 18.24
CA PRO A 69 -16.32 22.14 17.36
C PRO A 69 -16.14 21.26 16.11
N ALA A 70 -15.58 21.84 15.04
CA ALA A 70 -15.47 21.19 13.72
C ALA A 70 -14.73 19.82 13.74
N ALA A 71 -13.77 19.63 14.66
CA ALA A 71 -13.06 18.37 14.80
C ALA A 71 -13.94 17.23 15.36
N SER A 72 -14.81 17.54 16.33
CA SER A 72 -15.79 16.58 16.87
C SER A 72 -16.90 16.27 15.85
N LEU A 73 -17.31 17.25 15.06
CA LEU A 73 -18.26 17.06 13.95
C LEU A 73 -17.75 16.06 12.91
N GLN A 74 -16.47 16.16 12.54
CA GLN A 74 -15.85 15.23 11.60
C GLN A 74 -15.76 13.81 12.18
N HIS A 75 -15.40 13.69 13.46
CA HIS A 75 -15.36 12.40 14.13
C HIS A 75 -16.75 11.75 14.20
N GLU A 76 -17.78 12.51 14.61
CA GLU A 76 -19.16 12.04 14.71
C GLU A 76 -19.73 11.62 13.35
N ALA A 77 -19.43 12.36 12.27
CA ALA A 77 -19.80 11.97 10.91
C ALA A 77 -19.05 10.70 10.44
N MET A 78 -17.77 10.57 10.77
CA MET A 78 -17.00 9.35 10.46
C MET A 78 -17.52 8.13 11.23
N GLU A 79 -17.90 8.32 12.49
CA GLU A 79 -18.48 7.27 13.35
C GLU A 79 -19.85 6.83 12.84
N ALA A 80 -20.74 7.78 12.51
CA ALA A 80 -22.05 7.48 11.93
C ALA A 80 -21.92 6.73 10.58
N LYS A 81 -20.94 7.11 9.74
CA LYS A 81 -20.63 6.39 8.51
C LYS A 81 -20.14 4.97 8.79
N ALA A 82 -19.20 4.80 9.71
CA ALA A 82 -18.68 3.48 10.07
C ALA A 82 -19.78 2.57 10.64
N GLU A 83 -20.68 3.11 11.46
CA GLU A 83 -21.84 2.38 11.99
C GLU A 83 -22.78 1.95 10.86
N TYR A 84 -23.11 2.87 9.94
CA TYR A 84 -23.92 2.57 8.76
C TYR A 84 -23.28 1.45 7.91
N ASP A 85 -21.99 1.57 7.61
CA ASP A 85 -21.25 0.60 6.80
C ASP A 85 -21.24 -0.79 7.46
N ILE A 86 -21.05 -0.86 8.78
CA ILE A 86 -21.09 -2.13 9.54
C ILE A 86 -22.51 -2.72 9.49
N ARG A 87 -23.54 -1.93 9.77
CA ARG A 87 -24.94 -2.38 9.74
C ARG A 87 -25.33 -2.89 8.35
N ASN A 88 -24.92 -2.17 7.31
CA ASN A 88 -25.20 -2.56 5.93
C ASN A 88 -24.51 -3.87 5.60
N LYS A 89 -23.22 -4.00 5.94
CA LYS A 89 -22.46 -5.25 5.73
C LYS A 89 -23.07 -6.45 6.45
N ILE A 90 -23.58 -6.27 7.68
CA ILE A 90 -24.29 -7.34 8.40
C ILE A 90 -25.56 -7.72 7.65
N THR A 91 -26.35 -6.73 7.21
CA THR A 91 -27.60 -6.97 6.48
C THR A 91 -27.35 -7.70 5.18
N ASP A 92 -26.38 -7.24 4.39
CA ASP A 92 -26.00 -7.86 3.11
C ASP A 92 -25.52 -9.30 3.32
N ASN A 93 -24.67 -9.56 4.33
CA ASN A 93 -24.24 -10.91 4.65
C ASN A 93 -25.41 -11.84 5.00
N VAL A 94 -26.38 -11.36 5.77
CA VAL A 94 -27.57 -12.15 6.12
C VAL A 94 -28.44 -12.41 4.90
N LEU A 95 -28.63 -11.41 4.03
CA LEU A 95 -29.43 -11.54 2.81
C LEU A 95 -28.80 -12.50 1.79
N VAL A 96 -27.47 -12.50 1.67
CA VAL A 96 -26.74 -13.36 0.71
C VAL A 96 -26.58 -14.79 1.23
N MET A 97 -26.56 -15.00 2.55
CA MET A 97 -26.32 -16.33 3.14
C MET A 97 -27.37 -17.38 2.75
N ASP A 98 -28.66 -17.04 2.79
CA ASP A 98 -29.73 -18.01 2.51
C ASP A 98 -29.72 -18.48 1.02
N PRO A 99 -29.66 -17.58 0.02
CA PRO A 99 -29.45 -17.97 -1.37
C PRO A 99 -28.18 -18.78 -1.61
N VAL A 100 -27.05 -18.41 -0.99
CA VAL A 100 -25.77 -19.16 -1.13
C VAL A 100 -25.88 -20.57 -0.57
N LEU A 101 -26.46 -20.74 0.62
CA LEU A 101 -26.65 -22.05 1.22
C LEU A 101 -27.55 -22.94 0.36
N LYS A 102 -28.63 -22.38 -0.19
CA LYS A 102 -29.52 -23.12 -1.09
C LYS A 102 -28.90 -23.36 -2.47
N ALA A 103 -28.02 -22.50 -2.96
CA ALA A 103 -27.29 -22.75 -4.20
C ALA A 103 -26.32 -23.93 -4.07
N VAL A 104 -25.62 -24.02 -2.94
CA VAL A 104 -24.59 -25.04 -2.68
C VAL A 104 -25.19 -26.37 -2.19
N HIS A 105 -26.19 -26.31 -1.32
CA HIS A 105 -26.77 -27.50 -0.66
C HIS A 105 -28.19 -27.82 -1.11
N GLY A 106 -28.76 -26.99 -1.99
CA GLY A 106 -30.07 -27.18 -2.55
C GLY A 106 -30.21 -28.48 -3.33
N GLY A 107 -31.16 -29.30 -2.92
CA GLY A 107 -31.58 -30.44 -3.72
C GLY A 107 -32.44 -30.04 -4.92
N GLU A 108 -33.23 -30.97 -5.42
CA GLU A 108 -34.13 -30.74 -6.56
C GLU A 108 -35.15 -29.61 -6.32
N GLN A 109 -35.52 -29.38 -5.05
CA GLN A 109 -36.51 -28.37 -4.62
C GLN A 109 -36.03 -26.92 -4.63
N THR A 110 -34.75 -26.66 -4.88
CA THR A 110 -34.22 -25.29 -4.91
C THR A 110 -34.70 -24.56 -6.17
N PRO A 111 -35.26 -23.34 -6.03
CA PRO A 111 -35.71 -22.53 -7.16
C PRO A 111 -34.57 -22.21 -8.13
N PHE A 112 -34.91 -22.08 -9.41
CA PHE A 112 -33.94 -21.90 -10.49
C PHE A 112 -33.00 -20.71 -10.28
N GLY A 113 -33.51 -19.59 -9.76
CA GLY A 113 -32.71 -18.39 -9.48
C GLY A 113 -31.56 -18.63 -8.50
N GLU A 114 -31.76 -19.48 -7.49
CA GLU A 114 -30.71 -19.83 -6.52
C GLU A 114 -29.72 -20.87 -7.09
N LYS A 115 -30.15 -21.76 -8.00
CA LYS A 115 -29.21 -22.67 -8.70
C LYS A 115 -28.30 -21.93 -9.67
N ARG A 116 -28.80 -20.86 -10.28
CA ARG A 116 -28.07 -20.04 -11.26
C ARG A 116 -26.85 -19.32 -10.69
N ILE A 117 -26.82 -19.03 -9.38
CA ILE A 117 -25.69 -18.33 -8.75
C ILE A 117 -24.49 -19.24 -8.42
N LEU A 118 -24.64 -20.56 -8.52
CA LEU A 118 -23.59 -21.53 -8.15
C LEU A 118 -22.25 -21.32 -8.88
N PRO A 119 -22.21 -21.06 -10.22
CA PRO A 119 -20.96 -20.77 -10.90
C PRO A 119 -20.25 -19.52 -10.36
N LEU A 120 -21.00 -18.48 -9.98
CA LEU A 120 -20.45 -17.26 -9.40
C LEU A 120 -19.84 -17.48 -8.02
N ILE A 121 -20.46 -18.36 -7.21
CA ILE A 121 -19.91 -18.75 -5.92
C ILE A 121 -18.56 -19.45 -6.11
N ALA A 122 -18.49 -20.40 -7.06
CA ALA A 122 -17.23 -21.10 -7.35
C ALA A 122 -16.14 -20.13 -7.85
N GLU A 123 -16.46 -19.19 -8.73
CA GLU A 123 -15.52 -18.14 -9.15
C GLU A 123 -15.07 -17.30 -7.97
N ASN A 124 -16.01 -16.82 -7.14
CA ASN A 124 -15.70 -16.01 -5.96
C ASN A 124 -14.77 -16.75 -5.00
N ASP A 125 -15.00 -18.05 -4.76
CA ASP A 125 -14.16 -18.88 -3.92
C ASP A 125 -12.74 -19.03 -4.49
N THR A 126 -12.62 -19.25 -5.81
CA THR A 126 -11.30 -19.35 -6.47
C THR A 126 -10.52 -18.04 -6.40
N VAL A 127 -11.19 -16.91 -6.65
CA VAL A 127 -10.60 -15.57 -6.56
C VAL A 127 -10.20 -15.27 -5.11
N SER A 128 -11.06 -15.58 -4.14
CA SER A 128 -10.78 -15.40 -2.72
C SER A 128 -9.59 -16.23 -2.25
N MET A 129 -9.46 -17.47 -2.73
CA MET A 129 -8.30 -18.32 -2.45
C MET A 129 -7.01 -17.74 -3.04
N VAL A 130 -7.02 -17.31 -4.30
CA VAL A 130 -5.86 -16.68 -4.95
C VAL A 130 -5.48 -15.38 -4.24
N HIS A 131 -6.47 -14.54 -3.93
CA HIS A 131 -6.26 -13.30 -3.19
C HIS A 131 -5.65 -13.57 -1.80
N GLY A 132 -6.13 -14.60 -1.10
CA GLY A 132 -5.58 -15.03 0.19
C GLY A 132 -4.12 -15.48 0.07
N LEU A 133 -3.79 -16.24 -0.98
CA LEU A 133 -2.42 -16.67 -1.27
C LEU A 133 -1.50 -15.47 -1.54
N GLU A 134 -1.92 -14.54 -2.40
CA GLU A 134 -1.13 -13.36 -2.74
C GLU A 134 -0.97 -12.42 -1.55
N THR A 135 -2.02 -12.22 -0.74
CA THR A 135 -1.94 -11.44 0.51
C THR A 135 -0.97 -12.08 1.49
N SER A 136 -0.97 -13.41 1.62
CA SER A 136 -0.02 -14.14 2.47
C SER A 136 1.42 -13.98 1.99
N LYS A 137 1.66 -14.11 0.67
CA LYS A 137 2.97 -13.86 0.07
C LYS A 137 3.43 -12.43 0.29
N LEU A 138 2.55 -11.45 0.08
CA LEU A 138 2.85 -10.03 0.31
C LEU A 138 3.23 -9.80 1.77
N ALA A 139 2.45 -10.31 2.72
CA ALA A 139 2.75 -10.19 4.14
C ALA A 139 4.11 -10.83 4.50
N ALA A 140 4.44 -11.98 3.91
CA ALA A 140 5.74 -12.63 4.10
C ALA A 140 6.90 -11.78 3.53
N VAL A 141 6.74 -11.26 2.31
CA VAL A 141 7.75 -10.39 1.67
C VAL A 141 7.95 -9.11 2.48
N THR A 142 6.88 -8.44 2.89
CA THR A 142 6.94 -7.24 3.74
C THR A 142 7.68 -7.53 5.06
N ARG A 143 7.43 -8.69 5.67
CA ARG A 143 8.15 -9.10 6.88
C ARG A 143 9.64 -9.31 6.62
N THR A 144 10.00 -9.99 5.53
CA THR A 144 11.42 -10.19 5.17
C THR A 144 12.13 -8.89 4.83
N LEU A 145 11.43 -7.97 4.16
CA LEU A 145 11.94 -6.64 3.85
C LEU A 145 12.21 -5.86 5.13
N SER A 146 11.25 -5.82 6.06
CA SER A 146 11.42 -5.13 7.34
C SER A 146 12.61 -5.67 8.16
N VAL A 147 12.82 -6.99 8.16
CA VAL A 147 13.99 -7.60 8.81
C VAL A 147 15.30 -7.21 8.11
N ALA A 148 15.32 -7.20 6.77
CA ALA A 148 16.47 -6.79 6.00
C ALA A 148 16.80 -5.30 6.20
N GLU A 149 15.79 -4.44 6.27
CA GLU A 149 15.94 -3.01 6.56
C GLU A 149 16.53 -2.77 7.95
N GLN A 150 16.01 -3.44 8.98
CA GLN A 150 16.58 -3.37 10.34
C GLN A 150 18.05 -3.83 10.35
N GLY A 151 18.38 -4.90 9.63
CA GLY A 151 19.75 -5.37 9.47
C GLY A 151 20.65 -4.34 8.77
N ASN A 152 20.13 -3.65 7.75
CA ASN A 152 20.85 -2.60 7.03
C ASN A 152 21.12 -1.38 7.93
N ILE A 153 20.12 -0.92 8.68
CA ILE A 153 20.27 0.18 9.65
C ILE A 153 21.35 -0.17 10.69
N ALA A 154 21.32 -1.38 11.25
CA ALA A 154 22.33 -1.83 12.21
C ALA A 154 23.74 -1.93 11.59
N ALA A 155 23.84 -2.37 10.34
CA ALA A 155 25.12 -2.43 9.62
C ALA A 155 25.66 -1.02 9.29
N LYS A 156 24.80 -0.09 8.87
CA LYS A 156 25.16 1.31 8.64
C LYS A 156 25.67 1.97 9.93
N GLN A 157 25.01 1.74 11.06
CA GLN A 157 25.43 2.27 12.35
C GLN A 157 26.83 1.76 12.74
N LYS A 158 27.08 0.45 12.60
CA LYS A 158 28.42 -0.14 12.84
C LYS A 158 29.47 0.40 11.88
N ASN A 159 29.13 0.58 10.60
CA ASN A 159 30.04 1.16 9.62
C ASN A 159 30.40 2.60 9.98
N ARG A 160 29.45 3.39 10.50
CA ARG A 160 29.69 4.75 11.00
C ARG A 160 30.64 4.75 12.20
N GLU A 161 30.40 3.88 13.19
CA GLU A 161 31.26 3.72 14.36
C GLU A 161 32.68 3.29 13.98
N LEU A 162 32.81 2.30 13.08
CA LEU A 162 34.10 1.86 12.57
C LEU A 162 34.83 2.96 11.79
N ALA A 163 34.12 3.72 10.96
CA ALA A 163 34.70 4.86 10.26
C ALA A 163 35.19 5.95 11.24
N GLN A 164 34.43 6.24 12.30
CA GLN A 164 34.85 7.17 13.35
C GLN A 164 36.10 6.69 14.10
N THR A 165 36.15 5.41 14.48
CA THR A 165 37.35 4.83 15.14
C THR A 165 38.56 4.83 14.21
N MET A 166 38.40 4.51 12.92
CA MET A 166 39.48 4.61 11.94
C MET A 166 39.99 6.05 11.80
N LEU A 167 39.10 7.04 11.76
CA LEU A 167 39.49 8.45 11.72
C LEU A 167 40.25 8.86 12.98
N ALA A 168 39.79 8.47 14.16
CA ALA A 168 40.47 8.75 15.42
C ALA A 168 41.87 8.11 15.48
N LEU A 169 42.00 6.86 15.05
CA LEU A 169 43.29 6.17 14.96
C LEU A 169 44.21 6.82 13.93
N ALA A 170 43.69 7.23 12.77
CA ALA A 170 44.46 7.94 11.76
C ALA A 170 44.94 9.31 12.28
N GLU A 171 44.13 10.03 13.05
CA GLU A 171 44.54 11.27 13.71
C GLU A 171 45.60 11.05 14.79
N GLU A 172 45.49 9.99 15.57
CA GLU A 172 46.50 9.63 16.58
C GLU A 172 47.83 9.24 15.92
N MET A 173 47.81 8.41 14.89
CA MET A 173 49.00 8.09 14.09
C MET A 173 49.61 9.34 13.45
N LYS A 174 48.77 10.27 12.97
CA LYS A 174 49.23 11.54 12.42
C LYS A 174 49.94 12.38 13.49
N LYS A 175 49.38 12.50 14.70
CA LYS A 175 50.00 13.22 15.82
C LYS A 175 51.34 12.60 16.22
N GLN A 176 51.41 11.28 16.33
CA GLN A 176 52.64 10.55 16.64
C GLN A 176 53.70 10.77 15.55
N SER A 177 53.34 10.63 14.28
CA SER A 177 54.27 10.87 13.17
C SER A 177 54.76 12.32 13.10
N ALA A 178 53.92 13.33 13.33
CA ALA A 178 54.32 14.74 13.29
C ALA A 178 55.23 15.18 14.45
N GLN A 179 55.18 14.46 15.59
CA GLN A 179 55.99 14.69 16.77
C GLN A 179 57.33 13.93 16.72
N ASP A 180 57.37 12.74 16.11
CA ASP A 180 58.57 11.90 16.01
C ASP A 180 59.48 12.18 14.80
N ILE A 181 59.05 12.98 13.83
CA ILE A 181 59.90 13.33 12.67
C ILE A 181 61.02 14.30 13.10
N GLN A 182 62.24 13.78 13.24
CA GLN A 182 63.47 14.57 13.47
C GLN A 182 64.00 15.24 12.19
N ASP A 183 63.61 14.74 11.02
CA ASP A 183 64.08 15.21 9.71
C ASP A 183 63.22 16.36 9.13
N ALA A 184 63.83 17.54 8.95
CA ALA A 184 63.14 18.76 8.51
C ALA A 184 62.50 18.64 7.11
N GLN A 185 63.10 17.85 6.20
CA GLN A 185 62.57 17.66 4.85
C GLN A 185 61.33 16.75 4.81
N LEU A 186 61.24 15.75 5.67
CA LEU A 186 60.03 14.92 5.77
C LEU A 186 58.87 15.72 6.35
N ARG A 187 59.13 16.59 7.35
CA ARG A 187 58.12 17.45 7.95
C ARG A 187 57.46 18.38 6.93
N GLN A 188 58.27 18.96 6.05
CA GLN A 188 57.79 19.86 4.99
C GLN A 188 56.92 19.13 3.93
N ARG A 189 57.20 17.85 3.66
CA ARG A 189 56.37 17.01 2.77
C ARG A 189 55.05 16.62 3.41
N VAL A 190 55.04 16.32 4.70
CA VAL A 190 53.79 16.05 5.46
C VAL A 190 52.89 17.28 5.45
N ASP A 191 53.43 18.47 5.73
CA ASP A 191 52.68 19.74 5.67
C ASP A 191 52.08 20.03 4.29
N ALA A 192 52.79 19.67 3.22
CA ALA A 192 52.30 19.83 1.85
C ALA A 192 51.10 18.92 1.57
N VAL A 193 51.18 17.64 1.95
CA VAL A 193 50.08 16.68 1.80
C VAL A 193 48.88 17.08 2.67
N GLU A 194 49.11 17.61 3.87
CA GLU A 194 48.02 18.13 4.72
C GLU A 194 47.25 19.29 4.09
N LYS A 195 47.95 20.20 3.41
CA LYS A 195 47.31 21.29 2.67
C LYS A 195 46.46 20.75 1.52
N GLU A 196 46.95 19.75 0.80
CA GLU A 196 46.22 19.11 -0.30
C GLU A 196 44.96 18.38 0.19
N VAL A 197 45.02 17.68 1.32
CA VAL A 197 43.84 17.03 1.95
C VAL A 197 42.81 18.08 2.39
N LYS A 198 43.24 19.23 2.95
CA LYS A 198 42.33 20.33 3.29
C LYS A 198 41.66 20.93 2.07
N GLU A 199 42.39 21.09 0.97
CA GLU A 199 41.80 21.55 -0.29
C GLU A 199 40.80 20.55 -0.86
N SER A 200 41.10 19.24 -0.81
CA SER A 200 40.17 18.19 -1.24
C SER A 200 38.88 18.20 -0.40
N ARG A 201 38.98 18.33 0.92
CA ARG A 201 37.79 18.43 1.80
C ARG A 201 36.93 19.64 1.47
N ARG A 202 37.55 20.80 1.19
CA ARG A 202 36.81 22.01 0.76
C ARG A 202 36.07 21.78 -0.57
N ARG A 203 36.69 21.09 -1.52
CA ARG A 203 36.04 20.73 -2.80
C ARG A 203 34.85 19.81 -2.59
N VAL A 204 34.97 18.80 -1.72
CA VAL A 204 33.87 17.87 -1.40
C VAL A 204 32.71 18.60 -0.71
N SER A 205 32.99 19.47 0.27
CA SER A 205 31.96 20.30 0.92
C SER A 205 31.23 21.20 -0.09
N THR A 206 31.97 21.80 -1.03
CA THR A 206 31.38 22.63 -2.09
C THR A 206 30.49 21.81 -3.01
N LEU A 207 30.93 20.61 -3.42
CA LEU A 207 30.12 19.70 -4.25
C LEU A 207 28.87 19.21 -3.51
N LYS A 208 28.97 18.89 -2.21
CA LYS A 208 27.81 18.50 -1.39
C LYS A 208 26.78 19.64 -1.32
N GLY A 209 27.23 20.88 -1.09
CA GLY A 209 26.35 22.05 -1.09
C GLY A 209 25.65 22.30 -2.43
N ILE A 210 26.35 22.12 -3.56
CA ILE A 210 25.77 22.25 -4.90
C ILE A 210 24.73 21.14 -5.15
N LEU A 211 25.03 19.89 -4.79
CA LEU A 211 24.10 18.76 -4.95
C LEU A 211 22.85 18.93 -4.09
N SER A 212 23.00 19.35 -2.84
CA SER A 212 21.86 19.65 -1.95
C SER A 212 20.97 20.76 -2.53
N ALA A 213 21.56 21.87 -2.98
CA ALA A 213 20.81 22.95 -3.63
C ALA A 213 20.11 22.49 -4.92
N MET A 214 20.72 21.60 -5.71
CA MET A 214 20.12 21.04 -6.92
C MET A 214 18.93 20.12 -6.59
N VAL A 215 19.07 19.24 -5.59
CA VAL A 215 18.01 18.33 -5.14
C VAL A 215 16.82 19.12 -4.59
N VAL A 216 17.05 20.11 -3.71
CA VAL A 216 15.99 20.97 -3.17
C VAL A 216 15.34 21.83 -4.27
N GLY A 217 16.15 22.36 -5.20
CA GLY A 217 15.66 23.18 -6.32
C GLY A 217 14.92 22.41 -7.42
N SER A 218 15.11 21.08 -7.51
CA SER A 218 14.47 20.23 -8.51
C SER A 218 12.97 19.94 -8.24
N GLY A 219 12.49 20.22 -7.02
CA GLY A 219 11.12 19.93 -6.62
C GLY A 219 10.84 18.44 -6.34
N ILE A 220 11.86 17.58 -6.34
CA ILE A 220 11.75 16.19 -5.88
C ILE A 220 11.40 16.19 -4.39
N ASN A 221 10.49 15.29 -3.97
CA ASN A 221 10.13 15.11 -2.56
C ASN A 221 11.25 14.38 -1.80
N TRP A 222 12.36 15.09 -1.57
CA TRP A 222 13.55 14.58 -0.90
C TRP A 222 13.30 14.24 0.58
N ALA A 223 12.28 14.81 1.22
CA ALA A 223 11.91 14.51 2.61
C ALA A 223 11.24 13.14 2.80
N ALA A 224 10.79 12.51 1.71
CA ALA A 224 10.22 11.16 1.73
C ALA A 224 11.28 10.06 1.49
N ASP A 225 12.48 10.43 1.06
CA ASP A 225 13.59 9.51 0.80
C ASP A 225 14.71 9.76 1.82
N GLU A 226 15.01 8.77 2.66
CA GLU A 226 16.02 8.85 3.71
C GLU A 226 17.42 9.16 3.14
N ALA A 227 17.75 8.65 1.94
CA ALA A 227 19.04 8.89 1.31
C ALA A 227 19.17 10.34 0.80
N LEU A 228 18.08 10.92 0.30
CA LEU A 228 18.05 12.33 -0.10
C LEU A 228 17.97 13.26 1.11
N THR A 229 17.30 12.83 2.18
CA THR A 229 17.23 13.55 3.44
C THR A 229 18.61 13.65 4.08
N GLU A 230 19.38 12.55 4.15
CA GLU A 230 20.76 12.55 4.66
C GLU A 230 21.72 13.39 3.78
N LEU A 231 21.48 13.42 2.46
CA LEU A 231 22.28 14.23 1.54
C LEU A 231 22.01 15.73 1.68
N VAL A 232 20.75 16.10 1.95
CA VAL A 232 20.29 17.49 2.05
C VAL A 232 20.47 18.06 3.45
N MET A 233 20.24 17.26 4.50
CA MET A 233 20.49 17.66 5.87
C MET A 233 21.98 17.51 6.18
N ASP A 234 22.67 18.64 6.28
CA ASP A 234 23.98 18.71 6.92
C ASP A 234 23.78 18.58 8.43
N ASP A 235 23.85 17.35 8.96
CA ASP A 235 24.14 17.16 10.38
C ASP A 235 25.63 17.51 10.61
N GLU A 236 25.96 18.80 10.48
CA GLU A 236 27.15 19.38 11.09
C GLU A 236 26.87 19.62 12.58
N GLU A 237 27.00 18.54 13.38
CA GLU A 237 27.52 18.58 14.75
C GLU A 237 28.67 17.57 14.90
#